data_AF-A0A836I544-F1
#
_entry.id   AF-A0A836I544-F1
#
_cell.length_a   1.000
_cell.length_b   1.000
_cell.length_c   1.000
_cell.angle_alpha   90.00
_cell.angle_beta   90.00
_cell.angle_gamma   90.00
#
_symmetry.space_group_name_H-M   'P 1'
#
loop_
_entity.id
_entity.type
_entity.pdbx_description
1 polymer ?
#
loop_
_entity_poly.entity_id
_entity_poly.type
_entity_poly.pdbx_seq_one_letter_code
_entity_poly.pdbx_strand_id
1 'polypeptide(L)'
;MNLHHPNLPPIAAGILFGLSLIFLIDGILVAQQEVRQENRLSFLQCIPAFFSIAGLLFLHLVPPSAVKEGDGRGRVLLFMSWLAMFSSSVGALVITFVFYTGKQTRSHATPGVSLVLFTCLAPIVTSLLWWGRRASTRDEW
;
A
#
# COMPACT_ATOMS: atom_id res chain seq x y z
N MET A 1 -30.04 -8.42 3.60
CA MET A 1 -29.67 -7.05 3.17
C MET A 1 -28.79 -7.17 1.93
N ASN A 2 -29.38 -7.05 0.75
CA ASN A 2 -28.67 -7.07 -0.54
C ASN A 2 -28.06 -5.69 -0.80
N LEU A 3 -26.81 -5.47 -0.38
CA LEU A 3 -26.04 -4.29 -0.76
C LEU A 3 -25.35 -4.56 -2.10
N HIS A 4 -26.14 -4.58 -3.18
CA HIS A 4 -25.63 -4.60 -4.56
C HIS A 4 -25.24 -3.18 -4.99
N HIS A 5 -24.19 -2.63 -4.38
CA HIS A 5 -23.53 -1.43 -4.91
C HIS A 5 -22.16 -1.85 -5.46
N PRO A 6 -22.04 -2.17 -6.76
CA PRO A 6 -20.78 -2.63 -7.36
C PRO A 6 -19.64 -1.61 -7.23
N ASN A 7 -19.96 -0.35 -6.94
CA ASN A 7 -19.01 0.75 -6.82
C ASN A 7 -18.51 1.02 -5.39
N LEU A 8 -19.12 0.41 -4.35
CA LEU A 8 -18.69 0.61 -2.95
C LEU A 8 -17.24 0.15 -2.69
N PRO A 9 -16.81 -1.04 -3.13
CA PRO A 9 -15.45 -1.51 -2.87
C PRO A 9 -14.36 -0.65 -3.54
N PRO A 10 -14.49 -0.21 -4.81
CA PRO A 10 -13.55 0.73 -5.42
C PRO A 10 -13.52 2.11 -4.75
N ILE A 11 -14.67 2.67 -4.37
CA ILE A 11 -14.74 3.97 -3.68
C ILE A 11 -14.04 3.89 -2.32
N ALA A 12 -14.33 2.85 -1.53
CA ALA A 12 -13.69 2.64 -0.23
C ALA A 12 -12.17 2.45 -0.36
N ALA A 13 -11.73 1.68 -1.36
CA ALA A 13 -10.32 1.48 -1.69
C ALA A 13 -9.63 2.82 -2.05
N GLY A 14 -10.28 3.66 -2.87
CA GLY A 14 -9.77 4.98 -3.23
C GLY A 14 -9.64 5.93 -2.03
N ILE A 15 -10.66 5.96 -1.15
CA ILE A 15 -10.64 6.76 0.08
C ILE A 15 -9.52 6.30 1.01
N LEU A 16 -9.40 4.99 1.25
CA LEU A 16 -8.36 4.42 2.11
C LEU A 16 -6.96 4.73 1.57
N PHE A 17 -6.75 4.58 0.25
CA PHE A 17 -5.49 4.91 -0.39
C PHE A 17 -5.18 6.41 -0.29
N GLY A 18 -6.15 7.28 -0.59
CA GLY A 18 -5.99 8.72 -0.49
C GLY A 18 -5.64 9.19 0.93
N LEU A 19 -6.35 8.69 1.94
CA LEU A 19 -6.05 8.98 3.35
C LEU A 19 -4.65 8.49 3.74
N SER A 20 -4.27 7.28 3.31
CA SER A 20 -2.94 6.74 3.58
C SER A 20 -1.83 7.59 2.96
N LEU A 21 -2.06 8.13 1.76
CA LEU A 21 -1.11 9.00 1.06
C LEU A 21 -0.97 10.35 1.78
N ILE A 22 -2.08 10.91 2.26
CA ILE A 22 -2.06 12.15 3.06
C ILE A 22 -1.23 11.94 4.33
N PHE A 23 -1.45 10.84 5.07
CA PHE A 23 -0.66 10.55 6.27
C PHE A 23 0.83 10.33 5.97
N LEU A 24 1.14 9.73 4.82
CA LEU A 24 2.52 9.56 4.37
C LEU A 24 3.18 10.92 4.06
N ILE A 25 2.50 11.78 3.31
CA ILE A 25 3.00 13.12 2.98
C ILE A 25 3.18 13.97 4.25
N ASP A 26 2.19 13.95 5.14
CA ASP A 26 2.27 14.65 6.43
C ASP A 26 3.45 14.15 7.27
N GLY A 27 3.61 12.83 7.37
CA GLY A 27 4.76 12.21 8.04
C GLY A 27 6.10 12.64 7.42
N ILE A 28 6.19 12.74 6.08
CA ILE A 28 7.39 13.23 5.39
C ILE A 28 7.63 14.71 5.72
N LEU A 29 6.60 15.55 5.71
CA LEU A 29 6.72 16.98 6.02
C LEU A 29 7.18 17.22 7.46
N VAL A 30 6.60 16.50 8.43
CA VAL A 30 7.03 16.51 9.83
C VAL A 30 8.50 16.09 9.93
N ALA A 31 8.90 15.02 9.23
CA ALA A 31 10.30 14.61 9.18
C ALA A 31 11.22 15.67 8.54
N GLN A 32 10.77 16.41 7.51
CA GLN A 32 11.58 17.48 6.91
C GLN A 32 11.80 18.65 7.88
N GLN A 33 10.76 19.04 8.63
CA GLN A 33 10.80 20.16 9.56
C GLN A 33 11.67 19.88 10.80
N GLU A 34 11.73 18.62 11.25
CA GLU A 34 12.55 18.21 12.39
C GLU A 34 14.04 18.04 12.05
N VAL A 35 14.38 17.89 10.76
CA VAL A 35 15.76 17.69 10.30
C VAL A 35 16.51 19.02 10.22
N ARG A 36 17.25 19.36 11.28
CA ARG A 36 18.47 20.19 11.17
C ARG A 36 19.44 19.47 10.23
N GLN A 37 19.80 20.11 9.12
CA GLN A 37 20.86 19.91 8.10
C GLN A 37 21.71 18.62 7.99
N GLU A 38 21.84 17.75 8.98
CA GLU A 38 22.78 16.61 8.99
C GLU A 38 22.15 15.26 8.62
N ASN A 39 20.85 15.04 8.84
CA ASN A 39 20.19 13.78 8.51
C ASN A 39 19.07 13.98 7.50
N ARG A 40 19.45 14.20 6.23
CA ARG A 40 18.51 14.17 5.10
C ARG A 40 17.61 12.95 5.27
N LEU A 41 16.29 13.14 5.17
CA LEU A 41 15.34 12.07 4.89
C LEU A 41 15.96 11.17 3.83
N SER A 42 16.50 10.05 4.28
CA SER A 42 17.29 9.22 3.39
C SER A 42 16.27 8.58 2.46
N PHE A 43 16.49 8.73 1.15
CA PHE A 43 15.68 8.15 0.07
C PHE A 43 15.21 6.71 0.38
N LEU A 44 16.01 5.98 1.16
CA LEU A 44 15.69 4.69 1.79
C LEU A 44 14.30 4.59 2.45
N GLN A 45 13.85 5.64 3.15
CA GLN A 45 12.57 5.63 3.87
C GLN A 45 11.36 5.65 2.92
N CYS A 46 11.53 6.11 1.68
CA CYS A 46 10.49 6.09 0.67
C CYS A 46 10.44 4.78 -0.13
N ILE A 47 11.50 3.96 -0.08
CA ILE A 47 11.59 2.70 -0.84
C ILE A 47 10.39 1.78 -0.57
N PRO A 48 9.97 1.53 0.69
CA PRO A 48 8.80 0.71 0.96
C PRO A 48 7.52 1.25 0.30
N ALA A 49 7.32 2.57 0.32
CA ALA A 49 6.15 3.18 -0.31
C ALA A 49 6.14 2.96 -1.83
N PHE A 50 7.29 3.10 -2.50
CA PHE A 50 7.41 2.82 -3.94
C PHE A 50 7.11 1.36 -4.28
N PHE A 51 7.63 0.40 -3.50
CA PHE A 51 7.34 -1.01 -3.71
C PHE A 51 5.85 -1.34 -3.48
N SER A 52 5.19 -0.72 -2.49
CA SER A 52 3.74 -0.85 -2.31
C SER A 52 2.95 -0.30 -3.50
N ILE A 53 3.33 0.86 -4.05
CA ILE A 53 2.68 1.44 -5.23
C ILE A 53 2.91 0.56 -6.45
N ALA A 54 4.14 0.09 -6.68
CA ALA A 54 4.46 -0.81 -7.79
C ALA A 54 3.64 -2.11 -7.73
N GLY A 55 3.52 -2.71 -6.54
CA GLY A 55 2.66 -3.87 -6.32
C GLY A 55 1.19 -3.58 -6.68
N LEU A 56 0.68 -2.42 -6.27
CA LEU A 56 -0.69 -2.00 -6.55
C LEU A 56 -0.92 -1.73 -8.06
N LEU A 57 0.07 -1.19 -8.76
CA LEU A 57 0.04 -1.03 -10.22
C LEU A 57 0.06 -2.38 -10.94
N PHE A 58 0.88 -3.34 -10.49
CA PHE A 58 0.88 -4.69 -11.06
C PHE A 58 -0.48 -5.38 -10.95
N LEU A 59 -1.22 -5.16 -9.85
CA LEU A 59 -2.59 -5.66 -9.71
C LEU A 59 -3.52 -5.14 -10.83
N HIS A 60 -3.38 -3.87 -11.22
CA HIS A 60 -4.24 -3.26 -12.23
C HIS A 60 -4.01 -3.89 -13.61
N LEU A 61 -2.78 -4.32 -13.88
CA LEU A 61 -2.40 -5.00 -15.11
C LEU A 61 -2.92 -6.44 -15.20
N VAL A 62 -3.36 -7.06 -14.10
CA VAL A 62 -3.91 -8.42 -14.10
C VAL A 62 -5.42 -8.37 -14.31
N PRO A 63 -5.95 -8.83 -15.45
CA PRO A 63 -7.39 -9.00 -15.62
C PRO A 63 -7.87 -10.24 -14.84
N PRO A 64 -9.07 -10.20 -14.22
CA PRO A 64 -9.63 -11.35 -13.51
C PRO A 64 -9.79 -12.61 -14.38
N SER A 65 -10.09 -12.42 -15.67
CA SER A 65 -10.22 -13.50 -16.66
C SER A 65 -8.93 -14.30 -16.85
N ALA A 66 -7.76 -13.64 -16.92
CA ALA A 66 -6.48 -14.33 -17.05
C ALA A 66 -6.22 -15.30 -15.88
N VAL A 67 -6.63 -14.95 -14.66
CA VAL A 67 -6.47 -15.85 -13.50
C VAL A 67 -7.46 -17.02 -13.56
N LYS A 68 -8.69 -16.76 -14.03
CA LYS A 68 -9.77 -17.75 -14.19
C LYS A 68 -9.42 -18.80 -15.24
N GLU A 69 -9.01 -18.35 -16.43
CA GLU A 69 -8.66 -19.20 -17.58
C GLU A 69 -7.37 -20.01 -17.37
N GLY A 70 -6.68 -19.78 -16.25
CA GLY A 70 -5.48 -20.51 -15.90
C GLY A 70 -4.22 -20.00 -16.59
N ASP A 71 -4.22 -18.75 -17.10
CA ASP A 71 -3.02 -18.11 -17.58
C ASP A 71 -2.01 -17.97 -16.42
N GLY A 72 -0.94 -18.76 -16.51
CA GLY A 72 0.14 -18.77 -15.55
C GLY A 72 0.76 -17.38 -15.36
N ARG A 73 0.80 -16.56 -16.43
CA ARG A 73 1.33 -15.19 -16.35
C ARG A 73 0.48 -14.29 -15.47
N GLY A 74 -0.85 -14.37 -15.58
CA GLY A 74 -1.78 -13.62 -14.72
C GLY A 74 -1.66 -14.00 -13.25
N ARG A 75 -1.53 -15.30 -12.95
CA ARG A 75 -1.32 -15.81 -11.58
C ARG A 75 0.02 -15.37 -11.00
N VAL A 76 1.09 -15.45 -11.77
CA VAL A 76 2.43 -15.01 -11.36
C VAL A 76 2.45 -13.51 -11.09
N LEU A 77 1.86 -12.70 -11.97
CA LEU A 77 1.79 -11.24 -11.77
C LEU A 77 0.98 -10.88 -10.52
N LEU A 78 -0.15 -11.56 -10.27
CA LEU A 78 -0.93 -11.36 -9.05
C LEU A 78 -0.12 -11.74 -7.80
N PHE A 79 0.58 -12.87 -7.83
CA PHE A 79 1.45 -13.30 -6.73
C PHE A 79 2.60 -12.31 -6.49
N MET A 80 3.26 -11.84 -7.56
CA MET A 80 4.34 -10.85 -7.47
C MET A 80 3.84 -9.50 -6.94
N SER A 81 2.64 -9.07 -7.34
CA SER A 81 1.98 -7.88 -6.80
C SER A 81 1.81 -7.98 -5.28
N TRP A 82 1.27 -9.10 -4.80
CA TRP A 82 1.11 -9.38 -3.38
C TRP A 82 2.44 -9.47 -2.63
N LEU A 83 3.42 -10.16 -3.21
CA LEU A 83 4.75 -10.29 -2.62
C LEU A 83 5.45 -8.93 -2.48
N ALA A 84 5.34 -8.08 -3.49
CA ALA A 84 5.89 -6.72 -3.47
C ALA A 84 5.27 -5.89 -2.32
N MET A 85 3.94 -5.91 -2.17
CA MET A 85 3.26 -5.18 -1.09
C MET A 85 3.49 -5.76 0.31
N PHE A 86 3.63 -7.08 0.43
CA PHE A 86 3.95 -7.69 1.73
C PHE A 86 5.39 -7.37 2.14
N SER A 87 6.33 -7.53 1.21
CA SER A 87 7.74 -7.24 1.46
C SER A 87 8.00 -5.76 1.78
N SER A 88 7.26 -4.83 1.17
CA SER A 88 7.33 -3.42 1.51
C SER A 88 6.83 -3.13 2.93
N SER A 89 5.73 -3.76 3.38
CA SER A 89 5.25 -3.60 4.75
C SER A 89 6.28 -4.09 5.78
N VAL A 90 6.92 -5.23 5.51
CA VAL A 90 8.01 -5.73 6.36
C VAL A 90 9.20 -4.77 6.32
N GLY A 91 9.58 -4.26 5.14
CA GLY A 91 10.65 -3.27 5.00
C GLY A 91 10.39 -1.95 5.73
N ALA A 92 9.15 -1.43 5.67
CA ALA A 92 8.73 -0.25 6.41
C ALA A 92 8.82 -0.45 7.92
N LEU A 93 8.44 -1.63 8.41
CA LEU A 93 8.54 -1.98 9.82
C LEU A 93 10.01 -2.03 10.29
N VAL A 94 10.89 -2.66 9.50
CA VAL A 94 12.32 -2.73 9.79
C VAL A 94 12.95 -1.33 9.80
N ILE A 95 12.64 -0.48 8.83
CA ILE A 95 13.11 0.91 8.79
C ILE A 95 12.59 1.67 10.03
N THR A 96 11.33 1.49 10.38
CA THR A 96 10.75 2.16 11.55
C THR A 96 11.47 1.72 12.83
N PHE A 97 11.71 0.42 12.99
CA PHE A 97 12.46 -0.11 14.12
C PHE A 97 13.89 0.44 14.16
N VAL A 98 14.65 0.37 13.06
CA VAL A 98 16.07 0.79 13.05
C VAL A 98 16.23 2.29 13.29
N PHE A 99 15.40 3.13 12.68
CA PHE A 99 15.60 4.59 12.70
C PHE A 99 14.88 5.32 13.86
N TYR A 100 13.86 4.69 14.45
CA TYR A 100 12.97 5.33 15.43
C TYR A 100 12.88 4.63 16.79
N THR A 101 13.53 3.46 16.98
CA THR A 101 13.66 2.85 18.32
C THR A 101 14.34 3.82 19.29
N GLY A 102 13.78 3.96 20.50
CA GLY A 102 14.26 4.88 21.53
C GLY A 102 13.80 6.34 21.38
N LYS A 103 13.06 6.69 20.32
CA LYS A 103 12.50 8.03 20.09
C LYS A 103 10.98 8.13 20.37
N GLN A 104 10.45 7.22 21.18
CA GLN A 104 9.01 7.00 21.39
C GLN A 104 8.26 8.19 22.04
N THR A 105 8.95 9.11 22.71
CA THR A 105 8.35 10.21 23.48
C THR A 105 8.23 11.53 22.71
N ARG A 106 8.48 11.54 21.39
CA ARG A 106 8.52 12.77 20.59
C ARG A 106 7.78 12.58 19.26
N SER A 107 7.28 13.70 18.70
CA SER A 107 6.71 13.86 17.33
C SER A 107 7.49 13.09 16.23
N HIS A 108 8.76 12.79 16.50
CA HIS A 108 9.67 12.03 15.66
C HIS A 108 9.25 10.62 15.26
N ALA A 109 8.35 9.91 15.96
CA ALA A 109 7.93 8.55 15.54
C ALA A 109 6.84 8.55 14.45
N THR A 110 6.10 9.65 14.32
CA THR A 110 4.99 9.83 13.37
C THR A 110 5.35 9.46 11.92
N PRO A 111 6.51 9.85 11.36
CA PRO A 111 6.87 9.51 9.98
C PRO A 111 7.02 8.00 9.74
N GLY A 112 7.63 7.27 10.68
CA GLY A 112 7.77 5.82 10.59
C GLY A 112 6.42 5.11 10.71
N VAL A 113 5.58 5.55 11.64
CA VAL A 113 4.22 5.02 11.79
C VAL A 113 3.37 5.26 10.53
N SER A 114 3.41 6.46 9.95
CA SER A 114 2.72 6.77 8.70
C SER A 114 3.17 5.89 7.54
N LEU A 115 4.47 5.61 7.43
CA LEU A 115 5.03 4.73 6.40
C LEU A 115 4.53 3.28 6.56
N VAL A 116 4.52 2.75 7.79
CA VAL A 116 4.00 1.42 8.09
C VAL A 116 2.50 1.35 7.80
N LEU A 117 1.73 2.36 8.20
CA LEU A 117 0.30 2.43 7.91
C LEU A 117 0.03 2.44 6.41
N PHE A 118 0.76 3.25 5.64
CA PHE A 118 0.64 3.31 4.18
C PHE A 118 0.90 1.95 3.54
N THR A 119 2.03 1.32 3.89
CA THR A 119 2.43 0.04 3.28
C THR A 119 1.46 -1.09 3.64
N CYS A 120 0.92 -1.12 4.86
CA CYS A 120 -0.11 -2.08 5.30
C CYS A 120 -1.49 -1.83 4.67
N LEU A 121 -1.84 -0.61 4.31
CA LEU A 121 -3.11 -0.31 3.64
C LEU A 121 -3.11 -0.72 2.16
N ALA A 122 -1.96 -0.69 1.48
CA ALA A 122 -1.84 -1.12 0.09
C ALA A 122 -2.38 -2.54 -0.22
N PRO A 123 -2.05 -3.61 0.55
CA PRO A 123 -2.62 -4.94 0.33
C PRO A 123 -4.13 -5.02 0.67
N ILE A 124 -4.61 -4.22 1.63
CA ILE A 124 -6.04 -4.15 1.96
C ILE A 124 -6.82 -3.51 0.79
N VAL A 125 -6.34 -2.37 0.30
CA VAL A 125 -6.87 -1.68 -0.90
C VAL A 125 -6.86 -2.62 -2.10
N THR A 126 -5.76 -3.34 -2.31
CA THR A 126 -5.63 -4.36 -3.36
C THR A 126 -6.68 -5.46 -3.24
N SER A 127 -6.92 -5.97 -2.03
CA SER A 127 -7.95 -6.99 -1.80
C SER A 127 -9.35 -6.48 -2.15
N LEU A 128 -9.67 -5.26 -1.73
CA LEU A 128 -10.95 -4.62 -2.00
C LEU A 128 -11.16 -4.36 -3.50
N LEU A 129 -10.13 -3.87 -4.20
CA LEU A 129 -10.17 -3.66 -5.64
C LEU A 129 -10.30 -4.98 -6.40
N TRP A 130 -9.54 -6.00 -6.01
CA TRP A 130 -9.61 -7.32 -6.62
C TRP A 130 -10.98 -7.96 -6.43
N TRP A 131 -11.55 -7.85 -5.22
CA TRP A 131 -12.90 -8.30 -4.93
C TRP A 131 -13.95 -7.53 -5.74
N GLY A 132 -13.85 -6.21 -5.78
CA GLY A 132 -14.74 -5.34 -6.57
C GLY A 132 -14.72 -5.69 -8.05
N ARG A 133 -13.51 -5.88 -8.62
CA ARG A 133 -13.35 -6.32 -10.02
C ARG A 133 -14.03 -7.66 -10.25
N ARG A 134 -13.75 -8.68 -9.42
CA ARG A 134 -14.42 -10.00 -9.54
C ARG A 134 -15.94 -9.94 -9.41
N ALA A 135 -16.47 -9.12 -8.51
CA ALA A 135 -17.91 -8.97 -8.32
C ALA A 135 -18.58 -8.28 -9.51
N SER A 136 -17.89 -7.34 -10.17
CA SER A 136 -18.38 -6.66 -11.37
C SER A 136 -18.34 -7.54 -12.62
N THR A 137 -17.40 -8.48 -12.72
CA THR A 137 -17.29 -9.40 -13.87
C THR A 137 -18.17 -10.65 -13.73
N ARG A 138 -19.13 -10.67 -12.79
CA ARG A 138 -19.95 -11.86 -12.45
C ARG A 138 -20.72 -12.45 -13.64
N ASP A 139 -20.99 -11.66 -14.68
CA ASP A 139 -21.65 -12.15 -15.91
C ASP A 139 -20.73 -13.01 -16.79
N GLU A 140 -19.42 -13.06 -16.49
CA GLU A 140 -18.43 -13.91 -17.18
C GLU A 140 -17.89 -15.05 -16.30
N TRP A 141 -18.51 -15.34 -15.15
CA TRP A 141 -18.11 -16.42 -14.24
C TRP A 141 -18.87 -17.73 -14.48
#